data_AF-A0A957QAF5-F1
#
_entry.id   AF-A0A957QAF5-F1
#
_cell.length_a   1.000
_cell.length_b   1.000
_cell.length_c   1.000
_cell.angle_alpha   90.00
_cell.angle_beta   90.00
_cell.angle_gamma   90.00
#
_symmetry.space_group_name_H-M   'P 1'
#
loop_
_entity.id
_entity.type
_entity.pdbx_description
1 polymer ?
#
loop_
_entity_poly.entity_id
_entity_poly.type
_entity_poly.pdbx_seq_one_letter_code
_entity_poly.pdbx_strand_id
1 'polypeptide(L)'
;LIFTCCHPALAHEAQIALTLRTLGGLTTEEIAHAFLAPVPTMAQRLVRAKRKIRDAGIPFQVPPPALLTERIDAVLATLYLIFNEGYAASAGDAHIRHTLCDEAIRLARLLVSLLQQTRGDSYRARLEARDECLDRLPAEAEAFGLLALMLLHHARRHARLDAAGQLVTLEEQERGQWVRTEITEGIALLDHALTLRQPGPYQIQAAIAALHAEAPTAAATDWPQIAALYSSLRRYQDTPVVALNHAVAVAMADGVDKGLLLLAQLAQDKTLQQYHLLPAARADLLRRVGRWSEAADAYRAALALVDNQTERNYLIKRLAAVQANLANIG
;
A
#
# COMPACT_ATOMS: atom_id res chain seq x y z
N LEU A 1 5.20 -4.06 22.05
CA LEU A 1 6.57 -3.93 21.47
C LEU A 1 6.62 -2.95 20.30
N ILE A 2 5.76 -3.07 19.28
CA ILE A 2 5.72 -2.11 18.15
C ILE A 2 5.57 -0.65 18.63
N PHE A 3 4.60 -0.38 19.52
CA PHE A 3 4.46 0.94 20.17
C PHE A 3 5.73 1.42 20.91
N THR A 4 6.48 0.50 21.52
CA THR A 4 7.73 0.84 22.21
C THR A 4 8.81 1.31 21.21
N CYS A 5 8.90 0.66 20.04
CA CYS A 5 9.84 1.03 18.98
C CYS A 5 9.44 2.33 18.24
N CYS A 6 8.15 2.62 18.13
CA CYS A 6 7.63 3.87 17.56
C CYS A 6 7.73 5.04 18.55
N HIS A 7 8.94 5.38 18.99
CA HIS A 7 9.16 6.45 19.97
C HIS A 7 9.16 7.85 19.31
N PRO A 8 8.39 8.83 19.82
CA PRO A 8 8.25 10.17 19.22
C PRO A 8 9.56 10.96 19.19
N ALA A 9 10.51 10.62 20.06
CA ALA A 9 11.85 11.18 20.02
C ALA A 9 12.60 10.87 18.71
N LEU A 10 12.20 9.85 17.95
CA LEU A 10 12.75 9.55 16.63
C LEU A 10 11.92 10.23 15.54
N ALA A 11 12.56 10.64 14.44
CA ALA A 11 11.84 11.07 13.25
C ALA A 11 10.93 9.93 12.75
N HIS A 12 9.76 10.27 12.18
CA HIS A 12 8.74 9.29 11.78
C HIS A 12 9.29 8.15 10.92
N GLU A 13 10.04 8.46 9.87
CA GLU A 13 10.68 7.43 9.02
C GLU A 13 11.67 6.54 9.77
N ALA A 14 12.35 7.08 10.80
CA ALA A 14 13.28 6.31 11.62
C ALA A 14 12.55 5.40 12.61
N GLN A 15 11.38 5.80 13.12
CA GLN A 15 10.50 4.94 13.93
C GLN A 15 10.10 3.70 13.14
N ILE A 16 9.58 3.91 11.93
CA ILE A 16 9.11 2.83 11.05
C ILE A 16 10.27 1.92 10.64
N ALA A 17 11.36 2.49 10.09
CA ALA A 17 12.50 1.70 9.62
C ALA A 17 13.12 0.87 10.73
N LEU A 18 13.31 1.44 11.93
CA LEU A 18 13.85 0.70 13.06
C LEU A 18 12.92 -0.44 13.47
N THR A 19 11.61 -0.19 13.54
CA THR A 19 10.62 -1.19 13.93
C THR A 19 10.54 -2.35 12.93
N LEU A 20 10.55 -2.05 11.62
CA LEU A 20 10.61 -3.06 10.56
C LEU A 20 11.86 -3.93 10.70
N ARG A 21 13.02 -3.31 10.99
CA ARG A 21 14.27 -4.05 11.15
C ARG A 21 14.32 -4.91 12.40
N THR A 22 13.84 -4.40 13.54
CA THR A 22 14.00 -5.07 14.84
C THR A 22 12.88 -6.03 15.17
N LEU A 23 11.64 -5.71 14.79
CA LEU A 23 10.45 -6.52 15.09
C LEU A 23 9.86 -7.18 13.85
N GLY A 24 9.89 -6.48 12.70
CA GLY A 24 9.41 -7.03 11.44
C GLY A 24 10.35 -8.06 10.81
N GLY A 25 11.63 -8.07 11.20
CA GLY A 25 12.64 -8.99 10.68
C GLY A 25 13.14 -8.66 9.27
N LEU A 26 12.69 -7.55 8.68
CA LEU A 26 13.07 -7.15 7.32
C LEU A 26 14.56 -6.80 7.23
N THR A 27 15.16 -7.05 6.07
CA THR A 27 16.53 -6.65 5.71
C THR A 27 16.63 -5.15 5.46
N THR A 28 17.85 -4.62 5.40
CA THR A 28 18.02 -3.18 5.14
C THR A 28 17.61 -2.85 3.71
N GLU A 29 17.81 -3.80 2.81
CA GLU A 29 17.48 -3.78 1.39
C GLU A 29 15.96 -3.76 1.19
N GLU A 30 15.22 -4.67 1.83
CA GLU A 30 13.74 -4.68 1.80
C GLU A 30 13.18 -3.35 2.32
N ILE A 31 13.72 -2.83 3.44
CA ILE A 31 13.29 -1.55 4.01
C ILE A 31 13.66 -0.39 3.08
N ALA A 32 14.84 -0.40 2.45
CA ALA A 32 15.25 0.64 1.52
C ALA A 32 14.33 0.70 0.29
N HIS A 33 13.97 -0.47 -0.26
CA HIS A 33 13.02 -0.61 -1.35
C HIS A 33 11.63 -0.08 -0.97
N ALA A 34 11.12 -0.46 0.21
CA ALA A 34 9.83 0.01 0.72
C ALA A 34 9.76 1.55 0.87
N PHE A 35 10.88 2.20 1.12
CA PHE A 35 10.99 3.66 1.24
C PHE A 35 11.40 4.36 -0.07
N LEU A 36 11.61 3.61 -1.16
CA LEU A 36 12.20 4.13 -2.41
C LEU A 36 13.49 4.94 -2.15
N ALA A 37 14.34 4.43 -1.24
CA ALA A 37 15.56 5.10 -0.81
C ALA A 37 16.80 4.23 -1.10
N PRO A 38 17.99 4.83 -1.33
CA PRO A 38 19.22 4.06 -1.46
C PRO A 38 19.55 3.26 -0.20
N VAL A 39 20.00 2.01 -0.37
CA VAL A 39 20.40 1.11 0.74
C VAL A 39 21.40 1.78 1.70
N PRO A 40 22.45 2.50 1.25
CA PRO A 40 23.36 3.20 2.16
C PRO A 40 22.66 4.28 3.01
N THR A 41 21.70 4.99 2.43
CA THR A 41 20.90 6.01 3.14
C THR A 41 20.05 5.36 4.23
N MET A 42 19.44 4.20 3.93
CA MET A 42 18.66 3.44 4.91
C MET A 42 19.53 2.87 6.03
N ALA A 43 20.68 2.28 5.70
CA ALA A 43 21.63 1.78 6.69
C ALA A 43 22.07 2.87 7.67
N GLN A 44 22.45 4.05 7.15
CA GLN A 44 22.82 5.19 7.99
C GLN A 44 21.65 5.69 8.86
N ARG A 45 20.42 5.67 8.34
CA ARG A 45 19.21 6.03 9.10
C ARG A 45 19.02 5.10 10.30
N LEU A 46 19.15 3.79 10.10
CA LEU A 46 19.06 2.81 11.18
C LEU A 46 20.14 3.02 12.25
N VAL A 47 21.38 3.30 11.84
CA VAL A 47 22.47 3.60 12.78
C VAL A 47 22.19 4.86 13.60
N ARG A 48 21.73 5.95 12.96
CA ARG A 48 21.38 7.20 13.65
C ARG A 48 20.22 7.01 14.62
N ALA A 49 19.21 6.23 14.24
CA ALA A 49 18.06 5.93 15.10
C ALA A 49 18.49 5.19 16.38
N LYS A 50 19.30 4.13 16.24
CA LYS A 50 19.86 3.37 17.38
C LYS A 50 20.73 4.25 18.30
N ARG A 51 21.57 5.10 17.70
CA ARG A 51 22.39 6.06 18.44
C ARG A 51 21.52 7.02 19.26
N LYS A 52 20.47 7.58 18.66
CA LYS A 52 19.56 8.51 19.35
C LYS A 52 18.84 7.86 20.53
N ILE A 53 18.38 6.61 20.40
CA ILE A 53 17.78 5.85 21.52
C ILE A 53 18.76 5.74 22.69
N ARG A 54 19.99 5.32 22.39
CA ARG A 54 21.04 5.13 23.39
C ARG A 54 21.42 6.45 24.07
N ASP A 55 21.71 7.48 23.29
CA ASP A 55 22.21 8.75 23.78
C ASP A 55 21.14 9.51 24.60
N ALA A 56 19.85 9.31 24.29
CA ALA A 56 18.73 9.86 25.05
C ALA A 56 18.26 8.97 26.22
N GLY A 57 18.85 7.80 26.43
CA GLY A 57 18.48 6.89 27.52
C GLY A 57 17.02 6.42 27.49
N ILE A 58 16.45 6.25 26.29
CA ILE A 58 15.02 5.94 26.14
C ILE A 58 14.74 4.53 26.71
N PRO A 59 13.89 4.39 27.74
CA PRO A 59 13.61 3.09 28.34
C PRO A 59 12.77 2.23 27.41
N PHE A 60 13.10 0.94 27.33
CA PHE A 60 12.31 -0.05 26.60
C PHE A 60 11.13 -0.50 27.46
N GLN A 61 10.08 0.31 27.50
CA GLN A 61 8.85 0.05 28.26
C GLN A 61 7.61 0.11 27.38
N VAL A 62 6.55 -0.59 27.78
CA VAL A 62 5.24 -0.46 27.14
C VAL A 62 4.69 0.93 27.49
N PRO A 63 4.37 1.78 26.49
CA PRO A 63 3.84 3.10 26.78
C PRO A 63 2.44 2.99 27.42
N PRO A 64 2.11 3.86 28.40
CA PRO A 64 0.75 3.97 28.93
C PRO A 64 -0.24 4.42 27.83
N PRO A 65 -1.56 4.17 28.00
CA PRO A 65 -2.57 4.47 26.98
C PRO A 65 -2.54 5.91 26.44
N ALA A 66 -2.26 6.90 27.29
CA ALA A 66 -2.17 8.31 26.92
C ALA A 66 -1.07 8.61 25.89
N LEU A 67 -0.03 7.77 25.80
CA LEU A 67 1.10 7.91 24.87
C LEU A 67 0.95 7.02 23.63
N LEU A 68 -0.18 6.35 23.42
CA LEU A 68 -0.40 5.55 22.20
C LEU A 68 -0.69 6.44 21.00
N THR A 69 -1.42 7.54 21.20
CA THR A 69 -1.88 8.43 20.12
C THR A 69 -0.72 9.05 19.34
N GLU A 70 0.35 9.46 20.00
CA GLU A 70 1.52 10.08 19.33
C GLU A 70 2.31 9.08 18.45
N ARG A 71 2.03 7.77 18.57
CA ARG A 71 2.81 6.68 17.96
C ARG A 71 2.05 5.95 16.88
N ILE A 72 0.75 6.09 16.87
CA ILE A 72 -0.16 5.24 16.11
C ILE A 72 0.08 5.34 14.61
N ASP A 73 0.38 6.52 14.08
CA ASP A 73 0.65 6.70 12.66
C ASP A 73 1.86 5.85 12.23
N ALA A 74 2.92 5.81 13.05
CA ALA A 74 4.09 4.98 12.79
C ALA A 74 3.81 3.49 12.97
N VAL A 75 2.91 3.12 13.90
CA VAL A 75 2.43 1.73 14.06
C VAL A 75 1.67 1.30 12.81
N LEU A 76 0.70 2.09 12.35
CA LEU A 76 -0.10 1.82 11.15
C LEU A 76 0.80 1.67 9.92
N ALA A 77 1.73 2.60 9.71
CA ALA A 77 2.70 2.53 8.61
C ALA A 77 3.59 1.29 8.70
N THR A 78 4.04 0.91 9.90
CA THR A 78 4.83 -0.31 10.11
C THR A 78 4.03 -1.55 9.74
N LEU A 79 2.80 -1.69 10.23
CA LEU A 79 1.93 -2.84 9.93
C LEU A 79 1.63 -2.93 8.44
N TYR A 80 1.35 -1.80 7.79
CA TYR A 80 1.10 -1.77 6.36
C TYR A 80 2.32 -2.18 5.54
N LEU A 81 3.52 -1.73 5.91
CA LEU A 81 4.75 -2.12 5.22
C LEU A 81 5.12 -3.59 5.44
N ILE A 82 4.86 -4.15 6.62
CA ILE A 82 4.99 -5.60 6.86
C ILE A 82 4.03 -6.37 5.94
N PHE A 83 2.77 -5.92 5.85
CA PHE A 83 1.79 -6.53 4.95
C PHE A 83 2.24 -6.46 3.49
N ASN A 84 2.65 -5.28 3.01
CA ASN A 84 3.07 -5.08 1.62
C ASN A 84 4.28 -5.92 1.26
N GLU A 85 5.26 -6.06 2.16
CA GLU A 85 6.42 -6.91 1.95
C GLU A 85 6.06 -8.40 1.93
N GLY A 86 5.00 -8.81 2.63
CA GLY A 86 4.43 -10.14 2.49
C GLY A 86 3.64 -10.32 1.18
N TYR A 87 2.94 -9.27 0.77
CA TYR A 87 2.00 -9.28 -0.34
C TYR A 87 2.71 -9.23 -1.70
N ALA A 88 3.72 -8.38 -1.87
CA ALA A 88 4.47 -8.23 -3.11
C ALA A 88 5.96 -8.25 -2.76
N ALA A 89 6.47 -9.45 -2.45
CA ALA A 89 7.83 -9.62 -1.94
C ALA A 89 8.86 -8.91 -2.83
N SER A 90 9.65 -8.03 -2.21
CA SER A 90 10.63 -7.20 -2.91
C SER A 90 11.88 -8.01 -3.34
N ALA A 91 12.09 -9.20 -2.77
CA ALA A 91 13.17 -10.11 -3.12
C ALA A 91 12.82 -11.60 -2.83
N GLY A 92 13.49 -12.50 -3.55
CA GLY A 92 13.45 -13.96 -3.33
C GLY A 92 12.50 -14.74 -4.27
N ASP A 93 12.70 -16.07 -4.31
CA ASP A 93 11.93 -17.00 -5.15
C ASP A 93 10.49 -17.21 -4.65
N ALA A 94 10.19 -16.82 -3.41
CA ALA A 94 8.85 -16.89 -2.82
C ALA A 94 8.09 -15.59 -3.05
N HIS A 95 7.16 -15.61 -4.01
CA HIS A 95 6.46 -14.42 -4.52
C HIS A 95 5.45 -13.81 -3.54
N ILE A 96 4.94 -14.58 -2.58
CA ILE A 96 4.01 -14.14 -1.53
C ILE A 96 4.40 -14.82 -0.22
N ARG A 97 4.76 -14.05 0.81
CA ARG A 97 4.98 -14.55 2.17
C ARG A 97 3.65 -14.52 2.92
N HIS A 98 2.78 -15.48 2.64
CA HIS A 98 1.42 -15.54 3.21
C HIS A 98 1.42 -15.41 4.74
N THR A 99 2.35 -16.10 5.42
CA THR A 99 2.49 -16.03 6.88
C THR A 99 2.79 -14.62 7.39
N LEU A 100 3.51 -13.79 6.61
CA LEU A 100 3.79 -12.40 6.96
C LEU A 100 2.55 -11.52 6.79
N CYS A 101 1.74 -11.78 5.75
CA CYS A 101 0.45 -11.10 5.56
C CYS A 101 -0.53 -11.46 6.69
N ASP A 102 -0.66 -12.74 7.01
CA ASP A 102 -1.52 -13.24 8.08
C ASP A 102 -1.15 -12.61 9.43
N GLU A 103 0.16 -12.53 9.71
CA GLU A 103 0.66 -11.90 10.94
C GLU A 103 0.39 -10.39 10.98
N ALA A 104 0.56 -9.66 9.86
CA ALA A 104 0.22 -8.24 9.79
C ALA A 104 -1.28 -8.00 10.03
N ILE A 105 -2.15 -8.84 9.43
CA ILE A 105 -3.60 -8.80 9.66
C ILE A 105 -3.91 -9.10 11.13
N ARG A 106 -3.29 -10.13 11.72
CA ARG A 106 -3.47 -10.49 13.14
C ARG A 106 -3.10 -9.33 14.06
N LEU A 107 -1.96 -8.67 13.81
CA LEU A 107 -1.50 -7.51 14.58
C LEU A 107 -2.42 -6.30 14.41
N ALA A 108 -2.95 -6.07 13.21
CA ALA A 108 -3.90 -5.00 12.96
C ALA A 108 -5.27 -5.23 13.65
N ARG A 109 -5.74 -6.49 13.71
CA ARG A 109 -6.91 -6.85 14.52
C ARG A 109 -6.69 -6.57 16.00
N LEU A 110 -5.52 -6.93 16.53
CA LEU A 110 -5.16 -6.62 17.91
C LEU A 110 -5.11 -5.12 18.17
N LEU A 111 -4.58 -4.34 17.22
CA LEU A 111 -4.56 -2.88 17.29
C LEU A 111 -5.98 -2.31 17.36
N VAL A 112 -6.87 -2.74 16.46
CA VAL A 112 -8.29 -2.31 16.46
C VAL A 112 -8.95 -2.64 17.81
N SER A 113 -8.81 -3.88 18.30
CA SER A 113 -9.36 -4.29 19.60
C SER A 113 -8.82 -3.45 20.76
N LEU A 114 -7.51 -3.16 20.76
CA LEU A 114 -6.87 -2.33 21.79
C LEU A 114 -7.40 -0.89 21.79
N LEU A 115 -7.61 -0.30 20.61
CA LEU A 115 -8.13 1.07 20.48
C LEU A 115 -9.60 1.16 20.91
N GLN A 116 -10.41 0.17 20.57
CA GLN A 116 -11.80 0.08 21.02
C GLN A 116 -11.89 -0.04 22.55
N GLN A 117 -11.04 -0.88 23.17
CA GLN A 117 -10.97 -1.01 24.62
C GLN A 117 -10.55 0.30 25.28
N THR A 118 -9.47 0.91 24.79
CA THR A 118 -8.96 2.20 25.31
C THR A 118 -10.02 3.30 25.22
N ARG A 119 -10.83 3.33 24.16
CA ARG A 119 -11.96 4.25 24.02
C ARG A 119 -13.04 4.01 25.05
N GLY A 120 -13.39 2.75 25.32
CA GLY A 120 -14.38 2.35 26.31
C GLY A 120 -13.97 2.76 27.74
N ASP A 121 -12.71 2.48 28.11
CA ASP A 121 -12.17 2.84 29.42
C ASP A 121 -12.09 4.36 29.59
N SER A 122 -11.62 5.06 28.56
CA SER A 122 -11.58 6.52 28.55
C SER A 122 -13.00 7.10 28.63
N TYR A 123 -13.98 6.53 27.93
CA TYR A 123 -15.37 7.00 27.99
C TYR A 123 -15.97 6.85 29.39
N ARG A 124 -15.74 5.71 30.06
CA ARG A 124 -16.19 5.49 31.45
C ARG A 124 -15.57 6.48 32.43
N ALA A 125 -14.25 6.64 32.41
CA ALA A 125 -13.56 7.61 33.26
C ALA A 125 -14.01 9.06 32.97
N ARG A 126 -14.34 9.40 31.72
CA ARG A 126 -14.84 10.73 31.33
C ARG A 126 -16.29 10.99 31.74
N LEU A 127 -17.15 9.97 31.70
CA LEU A 127 -18.52 10.07 32.22
C LEU A 127 -18.52 10.39 33.72
N GLU A 128 -17.56 9.83 34.45
CA GLU A 128 -17.32 10.12 35.87
C GLU A 128 -16.73 11.52 36.09
N ALA A 129 -15.92 12.04 35.15
CA ALA A 129 -15.21 13.32 35.28
C ALA A 129 -15.99 14.57 34.80
N ARG A 130 -17.15 14.44 34.11
CA ARG A 130 -17.92 15.57 33.53
C ARG A 130 -17.10 16.53 32.65
N ASP A 131 -16.10 16.00 31.94
CA ASP A 131 -15.21 16.80 31.10
C ASP A 131 -15.72 16.82 29.64
N GLU A 132 -16.04 18.02 29.14
CA GLU A 132 -16.63 18.25 27.81
C GLU A 132 -15.58 18.39 26.68
N CYS A 133 -14.28 18.41 27.00
CA CYS A 133 -13.23 18.58 26.01
C CYS A 133 -12.98 17.29 25.22
N LEU A 134 -13.70 17.17 24.11
CA LEU A 134 -13.78 16.00 23.25
C LEU A 134 -12.55 15.89 22.31
N ASP A 135 -11.36 15.64 22.84
CA ASP A 135 -10.23 15.25 22.01
C ASP A 135 -10.43 13.81 21.53
N ARG A 136 -10.98 13.70 20.31
CA ARG A 136 -11.18 12.44 19.58
C ARG A 136 -9.84 11.77 19.38
N LEU A 137 -9.77 10.46 19.61
CA LEU A 137 -8.65 9.63 19.15
C LEU A 137 -8.68 9.61 17.62
N PRO A 138 -7.81 10.36 16.90
CA PRO A 138 -7.93 10.53 15.45
C PRO A 138 -7.64 9.25 14.67
N ALA A 139 -7.04 8.26 15.34
CA ALA A 139 -6.41 7.11 14.72
C ALA A 139 -7.23 5.82 14.77
N GLU A 140 -8.38 5.80 15.46
CA GLU A 140 -9.26 4.62 15.47
C GLU A 140 -9.83 4.36 14.06
N ALA A 141 -10.31 5.40 13.38
CA ALA A 141 -10.85 5.29 12.02
C ALA A 141 -9.81 4.79 11.01
N GLU A 142 -8.57 5.28 11.10
CA GLU A 142 -7.48 4.82 10.24
C GLU A 142 -7.02 3.40 10.55
N ALA A 143 -7.11 2.93 11.81
CA ALA A 143 -6.84 1.52 12.12
C ALA A 143 -7.87 0.58 11.48
N PHE A 144 -9.16 0.95 11.49
CA PHE A 144 -10.20 0.22 10.75
C PHE A 144 -9.95 0.26 9.25
N GLY A 145 -9.64 1.44 8.70
CA GLY A 145 -9.31 1.59 7.28
C GLY A 145 -8.12 0.73 6.86
N LEU A 146 -7.05 0.68 7.67
CA LEU A 146 -5.88 -0.15 7.37
C LEU A 146 -6.22 -1.64 7.40
N LEU A 147 -6.95 -2.11 8.41
CA LEU A 147 -7.36 -3.52 8.48
C LEU A 147 -8.27 -3.89 7.29
N ALA A 148 -9.21 -3.01 6.93
CA ALA A 148 -10.05 -3.19 5.75
C ALA A 148 -9.22 -3.31 4.47
N LEU A 149 -8.26 -2.39 4.26
CA LEU A 149 -7.36 -2.41 3.10
C LEU A 149 -6.57 -3.73 3.01
N MET A 150 -6.00 -4.20 4.12
CA MET A 150 -5.23 -5.44 4.15
C MET A 150 -6.12 -6.65 3.85
N LEU A 151 -7.32 -6.74 4.42
CA LEU A 151 -8.26 -7.83 4.13
C LEU A 151 -8.71 -7.83 2.66
N LEU A 152 -9.05 -6.68 2.10
CA LEU A 152 -9.46 -6.55 0.71
C LEU A 152 -8.33 -6.96 -0.26
N HIS A 153 -7.09 -6.61 0.05
CA HIS A 153 -5.93 -7.07 -0.72
C HIS A 153 -5.69 -8.56 -0.56
N HIS A 154 -5.73 -9.06 0.68
CA HIS A 154 -5.46 -10.45 1.04
C HIS A 154 -6.51 -11.42 0.50
N ALA A 155 -7.75 -10.99 0.36
CA ALA A 155 -8.85 -11.79 -0.18
C ALA A 155 -8.54 -12.34 -1.59
N ARG A 156 -7.70 -11.64 -2.34
CA ARG A 156 -7.33 -12.01 -3.72
C ARG A 156 -6.14 -12.96 -3.81
N ARG A 157 -5.51 -13.34 -2.69
CA ARG A 157 -4.21 -14.03 -2.64
C ARG A 157 -4.10 -15.25 -3.56
N HIS A 158 -5.18 -16.03 -3.69
CA HIS A 158 -5.22 -17.25 -4.49
C HIS A 158 -5.30 -16.99 -6.00
N ALA A 159 -5.79 -15.83 -6.41
CA ALA A 159 -5.96 -15.47 -7.81
C ALA A 159 -4.74 -14.73 -8.40
N ARG A 160 -3.75 -14.37 -7.58
CA ARG A 160 -2.65 -13.48 -8.00
C ARG A 160 -1.61 -14.14 -8.89
N LEU A 161 -1.49 -15.46 -8.79
CA LEU A 161 -0.56 -16.25 -9.57
C LEU A 161 -1.36 -17.30 -10.35
N ASP A 162 -0.97 -17.56 -11.58
CA ASP A 162 -1.49 -18.71 -12.33
C ASP A 162 -0.82 -20.02 -11.91
N ALA A 163 -1.24 -21.14 -12.51
CA ALA A 163 -0.66 -22.46 -12.24
C ALA A 163 0.84 -22.56 -12.57
N ALA A 164 1.39 -21.63 -13.38
CA ALA A 164 2.81 -21.52 -13.70
C ALA A 164 3.55 -20.51 -12.82
N GLY A 165 2.91 -20.02 -11.74
CA GLY A 165 3.48 -19.05 -10.81
C GLY A 165 3.64 -17.64 -11.41
N GLN A 166 2.98 -17.33 -12.53
CA GLN A 166 3.09 -16.02 -13.17
C GLN A 166 2.07 -15.04 -12.61
N LEU A 167 2.46 -13.77 -12.52
CA LEU A 167 1.55 -12.70 -12.08
C LEU A 167 0.32 -12.58 -12.99
N VAL A 168 -0.85 -12.58 -12.36
CA VAL A 168 -2.14 -12.31 -13.00
C VAL A 168 -2.59 -10.91 -12.61
N THR A 169 -2.84 -10.07 -13.63
CA THR A 169 -3.30 -8.69 -13.39
C THR A 169 -4.67 -8.68 -12.76
N LEU A 170 -5.00 -7.62 -12.01
CA LEU A 170 -6.29 -7.50 -11.32
C LEU A 170 -7.50 -7.67 -12.27
N GLU A 171 -7.38 -7.22 -13.51
CA GLU A 171 -8.42 -7.37 -14.55
C GLU A 171 -8.61 -8.82 -14.99
N GLU A 172 -7.54 -9.61 -15.02
CA GLU A 172 -7.52 -11.01 -15.47
C GLU A 172 -7.75 -12.01 -14.32
N GLN A 173 -7.77 -11.55 -13.07
CA GLN A 173 -7.98 -12.41 -11.91
C GLN A 173 -9.39 -13.01 -11.90
N GLU A 174 -9.46 -14.32 -11.64
CA GLU A 174 -10.72 -15.01 -11.43
C GLU A 174 -11.34 -14.61 -10.09
N ARG A 175 -12.32 -13.70 -10.13
CA ARG A 175 -13.00 -13.15 -8.95
C ARG A 175 -13.70 -14.20 -8.10
N GLY A 176 -14.08 -15.33 -8.70
CA GLY A 176 -14.66 -16.48 -7.99
C GLY A 176 -13.69 -17.14 -7.00
N GLN A 177 -12.38 -16.97 -7.18
CA GLN A 177 -11.35 -17.46 -6.27
C GLN A 177 -11.08 -16.50 -5.09
N TRP A 178 -11.71 -15.34 -5.07
CA TRP A 178 -11.51 -14.36 -4.01
C TRP A 178 -12.23 -14.77 -2.73
N VAL A 179 -11.56 -14.62 -1.59
CA VAL A 179 -12.08 -15.01 -0.28
C VAL A 179 -13.18 -14.05 0.17
N ARG A 180 -14.43 -14.47 -0.06
CA ARG A 180 -15.62 -13.64 0.17
C ARG A 180 -15.78 -13.21 1.63
N THR A 181 -15.40 -14.04 2.59
CA THR A 181 -15.46 -13.70 4.02
C THR A 181 -14.58 -12.50 4.37
N GLU A 182 -13.36 -12.44 3.83
CA GLU A 182 -12.44 -11.32 4.02
C GLU A 182 -12.93 -10.05 3.30
N ILE A 183 -13.56 -10.18 2.12
CA ILE A 183 -14.18 -9.04 1.42
C ILE A 183 -15.32 -8.47 2.26
N THR A 184 -16.27 -9.30 2.67
CA THR A 184 -17.42 -8.88 3.49
C THR A 184 -16.97 -8.20 4.78
N GLU A 185 -15.96 -8.77 5.44
CA GLU A 185 -15.40 -8.20 6.65
C GLU A 185 -14.68 -6.87 6.39
N GLY A 186 -13.85 -6.80 5.34
CA GLY A 186 -13.15 -5.57 4.96
C GLY A 186 -14.11 -4.42 4.67
N ILE A 187 -15.20 -4.68 3.95
CA ILE A 187 -16.26 -3.70 3.68
C ILE A 187 -16.93 -3.25 4.98
N ALA A 188 -17.32 -4.18 5.86
CA ALA A 188 -17.96 -3.84 7.13
C ALA A 188 -17.06 -2.97 8.04
N LEU A 189 -15.76 -3.26 8.07
CA LEU A 189 -14.78 -2.46 8.81
C LEU A 189 -14.62 -1.06 8.21
N LEU A 190 -14.59 -0.96 6.88
CA LEU A 190 -14.54 0.32 6.18
C LEU A 190 -15.80 1.15 6.44
N ASP A 191 -16.99 0.56 6.33
CA ASP A 191 -18.26 1.22 6.65
C ASP A 191 -18.25 1.77 8.08
N HIS A 192 -17.78 0.97 9.04
CA HIS A 192 -17.61 1.42 10.41
C HIS A 192 -16.65 2.61 10.50
N ALA A 193 -15.49 2.57 9.84
CA ALA A 193 -14.53 3.67 9.81
C ALA A 193 -15.17 4.97 9.29
N LEU A 194 -15.93 4.88 8.20
CA LEU A 194 -16.63 6.02 7.59
C LEU A 194 -17.65 6.66 8.55
N THR A 195 -18.31 5.87 9.41
CA THR A 195 -19.22 6.42 10.43
C THR A 195 -18.54 7.31 11.46
N LEU A 196 -17.22 7.15 11.66
CA LEU A 196 -16.43 7.96 12.59
C LEU A 196 -16.10 9.36 12.05
N ARG A 197 -16.39 9.62 10.76
CA ARG A 197 -16.26 10.93 10.07
C ARG A 197 -14.87 11.57 10.21
N GLN A 198 -13.84 10.74 10.15
CA GLN A 198 -12.43 11.15 10.26
C GLN A 198 -11.63 10.53 9.12
N PRO A 199 -11.82 11.02 7.88
CA PRO A 199 -11.18 10.41 6.71
C PRO A 199 -9.66 10.53 6.77
N GLY A 200 -8.97 9.48 6.33
CA GLY A 200 -7.53 9.43 6.21
C GLY A 200 -7.05 8.49 5.08
N PRO A 201 -5.73 8.40 4.87
CA PRO A 201 -5.16 7.74 3.71
C PRO A 201 -5.49 6.25 3.61
N TYR A 202 -5.56 5.51 4.70
CA TYR A 202 -5.87 4.08 4.68
C TYR A 202 -7.34 3.81 4.41
N GLN A 203 -8.25 4.64 4.95
CA GLN A 203 -9.67 4.55 4.61
C GLN A 203 -9.91 4.80 3.11
N ILE A 204 -9.25 5.80 2.52
CA ILE A 204 -9.41 6.11 1.10
C ILE A 204 -8.84 4.97 0.22
N GLN A 205 -7.68 4.45 0.58
CA GLN A 205 -7.11 3.29 -0.12
C GLN A 205 -7.99 2.04 0.01
N ALA A 206 -8.57 1.79 1.19
CA ALA A 206 -9.53 0.71 1.40
C ALA A 206 -10.78 0.89 0.54
N ALA A 207 -11.31 2.12 0.41
CA ALA A 207 -12.44 2.41 -0.46
C ALA A 207 -12.12 2.12 -1.94
N ILE A 208 -10.92 2.48 -2.42
CA ILE A 208 -10.47 2.12 -3.77
C ILE A 208 -10.42 0.59 -3.93
N ALA A 209 -9.87 -0.13 -2.95
CA ALA A 209 -9.81 -1.58 -2.97
C ALA A 209 -11.21 -2.24 -2.91
N ALA A 210 -12.16 -1.64 -2.16
CA ALA A 210 -13.53 -2.11 -2.04
C ALA A 210 -14.29 -1.99 -3.38
N LEU A 211 -14.16 -0.87 -4.10
CA LEU A 211 -14.75 -0.72 -5.43
C LEU A 211 -14.26 -1.79 -6.41
N HIS A 212 -12.98 -2.16 -6.32
CA HIS A 212 -12.50 -3.31 -7.06
C HIS A 212 -13.08 -4.63 -6.56
N ALA A 213 -13.19 -4.84 -5.25
CA ALA A 213 -13.66 -6.09 -4.64
C ALA A 213 -15.16 -6.37 -4.90
N GLU A 214 -15.97 -5.31 -4.96
CA GLU A 214 -17.42 -5.35 -5.12
C GLU A 214 -17.87 -5.47 -6.58
N ALA A 215 -17.07 -4.97 -7.52
CA ALA A 215 -17.38 -5.06 -8.93
C ALA A 215 -17.55 -6.54 -9.38
N PRO A 216 -18.65 -6.91 -10.05
CA PRO A 216 -18.87 -8.30 -10.48
C PRO A 216 -17.88 -8.73 -11.57
N THR A 217 -17.42 -7.78 -12.38
CA THR A 217 -16.41 -7.99 -13.44
C THR A 217 -15.42 -6.83 -13.44
N ALA A 218 -14.27 -7.01 -14.09
CA ALA A 218 -13.31 -5.92 -14.23
C ALA A 218 -13.90 -4.71 -14.99
N ALA A 219 -14.70 -4.96 -16.03
CA ALA A 219 -15.37 -3.92 -16.81
C ALA A 219 -16.43 -3.13 -16.03
N ALA A 220 -17.01 -3.73 -14.98
CA ALA A 220 -18.00 -3.08 -14.11
C ALA A 220 -17.36 -2.26 -12.96
N THR A 221 -16.03 -2.14 -12.93
CA THR A 221 -15.34 -1.33 -11.91
C THR A 221 -15.69 0.15 -12.09
N ASP A 222 -16.08 0.83 -11.00
CA ASP A 222 -16.36 2.27 -10.99
C ASP A 222 -15.06 3.10 -11.03
N TRP A 223 -14.48 3.20 -12.22
CA TRP A 223 -13.27 4.00 -12.46
C TRP A 223 -13.45 5.50 -12.18
N PRO A 224 -14.59 6.16 -12.53
CA PRO A 224 -14.84 7.54 -12.13
C PRO A 224 -14.73 7.77 -10.62
N GLN A 225 -15.33 6.88 -9.81
CA GLN A 225 -15.23 6.98 -8.36
C GLN A 225 -13.81 6.70 -7.86
N ILE A 226 -13.10 5.71 -8.43
CA ILE A 226 -11.69 5.44 -8.10
C ILE A 226 -10.81 6.66 -8.39
N ALA A 227 -10.99 7.33 -9.54
CA ALA A 227 -10.26 8.54 -9.89
C ALA A 227 -10.52 9.67 -8.88
N ALA A 228 -11.77 9.87 -8.47
CA ALA A 228 -12.15 10.85 -7.43
C ALA A 228 -11.55 10.52 -6.05
N LEU A 229 -11.49 9.23 -5.69
CA LEU A 229 -10.86 8.77 -4.45
C LEU A 229 -9.34 9.00 -4.48
N TYR A 230 -8.66 8.72 -5.60
CA TYR A 230 -7.24 9.05 -5.74
C TYR A 230 -6.99 10.56 -5.67
N SER A 231 -7.85 11.39 -6.27
CA SER A 231 -7.79 12.84 -6.12
C SER A 231 -7.91 13.28 -4.66
N SER A 232 -8.77 12.61 -3.88
CA SER A 232 -8.90 12.84 -2.44
C SER A 232 -7.67 12.34 -1.66
N LEU A 233 -7.14 11.17 -2.01
CA LEU A 233 -5.94 10.59 -1.38
C LEU A 233 -4.74 11.52 -1.48
N ARG A 234 -4.56 12.20 -2.62
CA ARG A 234 -3.48 13.17 -2.83
C ARG A 234 -3.52 14.35 -1.85
N ARG A 235 -4.66 14.64 -1.21
CA ARG A 235 -4.74 15.66 -0.15
C ARG A 235 -4.10 15.21 1.17
N TYR A 236 -4.01 13.90 1.38
CA TYR A 236 -3.38 13.29 2.55
C TYR A 236 -1.95 12.84 2.26
N GLN A 237 -1.73 12.32 1.05
CA GLN A 237 -0.49 11.71 0.63
C GLN A 237 -0.22 12.00 -0.85
N ASP A 238 0.40 13.15 -1.12
CA ASP A 238 0.82 13.53 -2.48
C ASP A 238 2.21 12.95 -2.77
N THR A 239 2.26 11.63 -3.02
CA THR A 239 3.50 10.96 -3.43
C THR A 239 3.50 10.68 -4.93
N PRO A 240 4.69 10.57 -5.55
CA PRO A 240 4.81 10.22 -6.97
C PRO A 240 4.11 8.89 -7.33
N VAL A 241 4.11 7.92 -6.42
CA VAL A 241 3.40 6.63 -6.59
C VAL A 241 1.88 6.82 -6.58
N VAL A 242 1.34 7.64 -5.66
CA VAL A 242 -0.10 7.96 -5.64
C VAL A 242 -0.49 8.72 -6.91
N ALA A 243 0.34 9.65 -7.37
CA ALA A 243 0.10 10.39 -8.61
C ALA A 243 0.12 9.47 -9.85
N LEU A 244 1.02 8.50 -9.91
CA LEU A 244 1.06 7.46 -10.94
C LEU A 244 -0.23 6.65 -10.97
N ASN A 245 -0.69 6.16 -9.82
CA ASN A 245 -1.93 5.39 -9.72
C ASN A 245 -3.16 6.23 -10.07
N HIS A 246 -3.18 7.51 -9.68
CA HIS A 246 -4.22 8.46 -10.09
C HIS A 246 -4.25 8.64 -11.61
N ALA A 247 -3.10 8.77 -12.27
CA ALA A 247 -3.04 8.89 -13.72
C ALA A 247 -3.61 7.66 -14.45
N VAL A 248 -3.37 6.45 -13.93
CA VAL A 248 -3.99 5.22 -14.44
C VAL A 248 -5.51 5.25 -14.22
N ALA A 249 -5.98 5.64 -13.04
CA ALA A 249 -7.42 5.74 -12.77
C ALA A 249 -8.12 6.74 -13.72
N VAL A 250 -7.51 7.91 -13.96
CA VAL A 250 -8.00 8.90 -14.94
C VAL A 250 -8.01 8.32 -16.36
N ALA A 251 -6.98 7.55 -16.74
CA ALA A 251 -6.95 6.87 -18.04
C ALA A 251 -8.17 5.97 -18.26
N MET A 252 -8.52 5.21 -17.21
CA MET A 252 -9.62 4.25 -17.23
C MET A 252 -11.00 4.92 -17.13
N ALA A 253 -11.11 6.04 -16.42
CA ALA A 253 -12.35 6.79 -16.25
C ALA A 253 -12.67 7.73 -17.43
N ASP A 254 -11.67 8.50 -17.85
CA ASP A 254 -11.87 9.67 -18.71
C ASP A 254 -11.22 9.54 -20.10
N GLY A 255 -10.50 8.45 -20.34
CA GLY A 255 -9.84 8.13 -21.61
C GLY A 255 -8.32 8.03 -21.51
N VAL A 256 -7.76 7.07 -22.25
CA VAL A 256 -6.34 6.71 -22.21
C VAL A 256 -5.41 7.89 -22.49
N ASP A 257 -5.77 8.78 -23.41
CA ASP A 257 -4.94 9.94 -23.77
C ASP A 257 -4.73 10.91 -22.59
N LYS A 258 -5.75 11.11 -21.75
CA LYS A 258 -5.63 11.94 -20.53
C LYS A 258 -4.67 11.31 -19.53
N GLY A 259 -4.76 9.99 -19.36
CA GLY A 259 -3.82 9.23 -18.53
C GLY A 259 -2.38 9.35 -19.03
N LEU A 260 -2.16 9.15 -20.33
CA LEU A 260 -0.83 9.27 -20.94
C LEU A 260 -0.23 10.66 -20.79
N LEU A 261 -1.04 11.72 -20.86
CA LEU A 261 -0.60 13.09 -20.61
C LEU A 261 -0.11 13.27 -19.17
N LEU A 262 -0.84 12.73 -18.18
CA LEU A 262 -0.42 12.76 -16.78
C LEU A 262 0.86 11.94 -16.55
N LEU A 263 0.98 10.75 -17.16
CA LEU A 263 2.20 9.95 -17.06
C LEU A 263 3.42 10.66 -17.67
N ALA A 264 3.23 11.41 -18.76
CA ALA A 264 4.31 12.18 -19.38
C ALA A 264 4.81 13.32 -18.47
N GLN A 265 3.92 13.93 -17.67
CA GLN A 265 4.33 14.91 -16.66
C GLN A 265 5.12 14.24 -15.53
N LEU A 266 4.67 13.07 -15.06
CA LEU A 266 5.34 12.31 -14.00
C LEU A 266 6.71 11.77 -14.42
N ALA A 267 6.95 11.54 -15.70
CA ALA A 267 8.27 11.13 -16.20
C ALA A 267 9.37 12.18 -15.97
N GLN A 268 9.00 13.42 -15.65
CA GLN A 268 9.95 14.48 -15.28
C GLN A 268 10.38 14.40 -13.81
N ASP A 269 9.66 13.65 -12.98
CA ASP A 269 9.99 13.45 -11.57
C ASP A 269 11.17 12.47 -11.42
N LYS A 270 12.25 12.95 -10.80
CA LYS A 270 13.48 12.18 -10.58
C LYS A 270 13.26 10.92 -9.73
N THR A 271 12.27 10.92 -8.85
CA THR A 271 11.96 9.77 -7.98
C THR A 271 11.40 8.58 -8.78
N LEU A 272 10.67 8.85 -9.87
CA LEU A 272 10.04 7.81 -10.69
C LEU A 272 10.91 7.35 -11.86
N GLN A 273 12.02 8.04 -12.15
CA GLN A 273 12.92 7.67 -13.26
C GLN A 273 13.48 6.26 -13.13
N GLN A 274 13.68 5.78 -11.90
CA GLN A 274 14.16 4.42 -11.61
C GLN A 274 13.02 3.46 -11.27
N TYR A 275 11.77 3.90 -11.35
CA TYR A 275 10.62 3.12 -10.95
C TYR A 275 9.98 2.42 -12.16
N HIS A 276 10.23 1.12 -12.31
CA HIS A 276 9.82 0.34 -13.48
C HIS A 276 8.30 0.35 -13.76
N LEU A 277 7.45 0.60 -12.74
CA LEU A 277 6.00 0.65 -12.93
C LEU A 277 5.53 1.87 -13.73
N LEU A 278 6.28 2.97 -13.77
CA LEU A 278 5.94 4.13 -14.60
C LEU A 278 5.95 3.77 -16.11
N PRO A 279 7.07 3.26 -16.68
CA PRO A 279 7.07 2.81 -18.07
C PRO A 279 6.15 1.61 -18.30
N ALA A 280 5.95 0.71 -17.32
CA ALA A 280 5.02 -0.40 -17.46
C ALA A 280 3.55 0.07 -17.58
N ALA A 281 3.13 1.04 -16.76
CA ALA A 281 1.79 1.63 -16.83
C ALA A 281 1.58 2.36 -18.18
N ARG A 282 2.58 3.11 -18.64
CA ARG A 282 2.55 3.74 -19.96
C ARG A 282 2.41 2.69 -21.08
N ALA A 283 3.16 1.60 -21.00
CA ALA A 283 3.10 0.51 -21.98
C ALA A 283 1.71 -0.13 -22.03
N ASP A 284 1.10 -0.41 -20.87
CA ASP A 284 -0.24 -0.99 -20.80
C ASP A 284 -1.30 -0.07 -21.42
N LEU A 285 -1.27 1.22 -21.10
CA LEU A 285 -2.17 2.21 -21.68
C LEU A 285 -2.03 2.31 -23.21
N LEU A 286 -0.80 2.39 -23.73
CA LEU A 286 -0.54 2.41 -25.18
C LEU A 286 -1.02 1.14 -25.88
N ARG A 287 -0.81 -0.02 -25.23
CA ARG A 287 -1.28 -1.33 -25.73
C ARG A 287 -2.80 -1.37 -25.86
N ARG A 288 -3.55 -0.81 -24.89
CA ARG A 288 -5.02 -0.80 -24.90
C ARG A 288 -5.62 -0.05 -26.10
N VAL A 289 -4.93 0.99 -26.59
CA VAL A 289 -5.35 1.78 -27.75
C VAL A 289 -4.66 1.39 -29.06
N GLY A 290 -3.95 0.25 -29.08
CA GLY A 290 -3.31 -0.28 -30.27
C GLY A 290 -2.07 0.49 -30.75
N ARG A 291 -1.44 1.30 -29.90
CA ARG A 291 -0.17 2.00 -30.20
C ARG A 291 1.01 1.06 -29.97
N TRP A 292 1.08 0.00 -30.77
CA TRP A 292 1.93 -1.17 -30.53
C TRP A 292 3.43 -0.85 -30.47
N SER A 293 3.94 -0.03 -31.40
CA SER A 293 5.38 0.32 -31.42
C SER A 293 5.79 1.04 -30.12
N GLU A 294 5.03 2.05 -29.71
CA GLU A 294 5.32 2.82 -28.51
C GLU A 294 5.12 1.99 -27.24
N ALA A 295 4.12 1.08 -27.23
CA ALA A 295 3.94 0.13 -26.14
C ALA A 295 5.16 -0.80 -26.00
N ALA A 296 5.72 -1.28 -27.11
CA ALA A 296 6.92 -2.11 -27.09
C ALA A 296 8.13 -1.36 -26.51
N ASP A 297 8.33 -0.10 -26.91
CA ASP A 297 9.42 0.73 -26.37
C ASP A 297 9.26 0.98 -24.87
N ALA A 298 8.04 1.25 -24.41
CA ALA A 298 7.73 1.43 -23.00
C ALA A 298 7.93 0.13 -22.18
N TYR A 299 7.56 -1.04 -22.73
CA TYR A 299 7.85 -2.32 -22.07
C TYR A 299 9.35 -2.60 -21.98
N ARG A 300 10.15 -2.28 -23.00
CA ARG A 300 11.61 -2.40 -22.93
C ARG A 300 12.22 -1.49 -21.87
N ALA A 301 11.72 -0.26 -21.75
CA ALA A 301 12.13 0.66 -20.69
C ALA A 301 11.80 0.11 -19.29
N ALA A 302 10.63 -0.51 -19.10
CA ALA A 302 10.29 -1.18 -17.85
C ALA A 302 11.22 -2.37 -17.55
N LEU A 303 11.54 -3.18 -18.56
CA LEU A 303 12.47 -4.33 -18.43
C LEU A 303 13.91 -3.95 -18.06
N ALA A 304 14.33 -2.73 -18.39
CA ALA A 304 15.63 -2.20 -18.02
C ALA A 304 15.73 -1.82 -16.53
N LEU A 305 14.59 -1.63 -15.86
CA LEU A 305 14.50 -1.14 -14.47
C LEU A 305 13.97 -2.18 -13.48
N VAL A 306 13.35 -3.27 -13.95
CA VAL A 306 12.73 -4.27 -13.09
C VAL A 306 13.78 -5.21 -12.50
N ASP A 307 13.81 -5.34 -11.17
CA ASP A 307 14.72 -6.26 -10.49
C ASP A 307 14.05 -7.61 -10.13
N ASN A 308 12.73 -7.62 -9.98
CA ASN A 308 11.96 -8.82 -9.63
C ASN A 308 11.76 -9.74 -10.86
N GLN A 309 12.15 -11.01 -10.73
CA GLN A 309 12.09 -11.97 -11.84
C GLN A 309 10.65 -12.27 -12.32
N THR A 310 9.66 -12.26 -11.43
CA THR A 310 8.27 -12.54 -11.79
C THR A 310 7.66 -11.38 -12.57
N GLU A 311 7.92 -10.15 -12.12
CA GLU A 311 7.53 -8.94 -12.85
C GLU A 311 8.25 -8.88 -14.21
N ARG A 312 9.54 -9.25 -14.26
CA ARG A 312 10.32 -9.37 -15.50
C ARG A 312 9.68 -10.36 -16.47
N ASN A 313 9.31 -11.56 -16.02
CA ASN A 313 8.67 -12.58 -16.84
C ASN A 313 7.32 -12.09 -17.39
N TYR A 314 6.52 -11.42 -16.55
CA TYR A 314 5.27 -10.80 -16.97
C TYR A 314 5.49 -9.74 -18.07
N LEU A 315 6.47 -8.85 -17.89
CA LEU A 315 6.79 -7.81 -18.86
C LEU A 315 7.32 -8.39 -20.18
N ILE A 316 8.14 -9.45 -20.14
CA ILE A 316 8.60 -10.18 -21.34
C ILE A 316 7.40 -10.74 -22.11
N LYS A 317 6.46 -11.41 -21.42
CA LYS A 317 5.26 -11.99 -22.04
C LYS A 317 4.40 -10.90 -22.70
N ARG A 318 4.21 -9.75 -22.03
CA ARG A 318 3.47 -8.62 -22.60
C ARG A 318 4.17 -7.99 -23.81
N LEU A 319 5.49 -7.83 -23.75
CA LEU A 319 6.27 -7.32 -24.88
C LEU A 319 6.15 -8.25 -26.10
N ALA A 320 6.29 -9.56 -25.91
CA ALA A 320 6.14 -10.55 -26.99
C ALA A 320 4.75 -10.47 -27.64
N ALA A 321 3.69 -10.34 -26.84
CA ALA A 321 2.32 -10.18 -27.34
C ALA A 321 2.15 -8.88 -28.18
N VAL A 322 2.72 -7.76 -27.75
CA VAL A 322 2.68 -6.51 -28.50
C VAL A 322 3.47 -6.61 -29.81
N GLN A 323 4.64 -7.25 -29.79
CA GLN A 323 5.46 -7.45 -30.99
C GLN A 323 4.77 -8.35 -32.02
N ALA A 324 4.07 -9.39 -31.58
CA ALA A 324 3.26 -10.23 -32.47
C ALA A 324 2.15 -9.42 -33.16
N ASN A 325 1.48 -8.52 -32.44
CA ASN A 325 0.47 -7.64 -33.03
C ASN A 325 1.08 -6.64 -34.02
N LEU A 326 2.26 -6.09 -33.74
CA LEU A 326 2.97 -5.20 -34.65
C LEU A 326 3.33 -5.91 -35.96
N ALA A 327 3.78 -7.18 -35.89
CA ALA A 327 4.12 -8.00 -37.06
C ALA A 327 2.89 -8.38 -37.90
N ASN A 328 1.68 -8.37 -37.35
CA ASN A 328 0.45 -8.66 -38.08
C ASN A 328 -0.12 -7.45 -38.84
N ILE A 329 0.41 -6.25 -38.60
CA ILE A 329 -0.07 -4.98 -39.22
C ILE A 329 0.87 -4.48 -40.32
N GLY A 330 2.13 -4.91 -40.31
CA GLY A 330 3.14 -4.61 -41.33
C GLY A 330 3.18 -5.66 -42.42
#